data_AF-A0A6H9Y863-F1
#
_entry.id   AF-A0A6H9Y863-F1
#
_cell.length_a   1.000
_cell.length_b   1.000
_cell.length_c   1.000
_cell.angle_alpha   90.00
_cell.angle_beta   90.00
_cell.angle_gamma   90.00
#
_symmetry.space_group_name_H-M   'P 1'
#
loop_
_entity.id
_entity.type
_entity.pdbx_description
1 polymer ?
#
loop_
_entity_poly.entity_id
_entity_poly.type
_entity_poly.pdbx_seq_one_letter_code
_entity_poly.pdbx_strand_id
1 'polypeptide(L)'
;MSEWRTFEKRTGGMVRCWQIRREGIRCYMGWGVVGGVMRGSSMTLDDEAHAERHFKRKISEKRRQGYVEVAGDPPSRPPAEPGDAKLLDVMRTQTENRRAGSWEEVWAAHEPVPGHEGAYVRHFPFEGGPGPFREYLVLVDDGRKGLRFIVKDPGYDAGAVSAFLDFVTPRWHLLFDGTSHHKVRLDAPIGPFSHVLFCGPSLCRGSDYGGRAGRVFPIHDCEIADADTETFVEARTQGRSRETIATSTWDREPFPVTDLRYDLQSTVGTFERPKRSYLRQKKFKTGTRKFLEDILPLLIESTPESFVEVRSFRGDVMAVTRRDLTPDTLPAIDRFVRGLS
;
A
#
# COMPACT_ATOMS: atom_id res chain seq x y z
N MET A 1 -26.66 1.83 9.55
CA MET A 1 -26.67 3.30 9.33
C MET A 1 -25.31 3.73 8.80
N SER A 2 -25.23 4.00 7.50
CA SER A 2 -23.99 4.36 6.77
C SER A 2 -24.09 5.78 6.21
N GLU A 3 -24.41 6.75 7.06
CA GLU A 3 -24.54 8.13 6.64
C GLU A 3 -23.20 8.86 6.73
N TRP A 4 -22.94 9.75 5.77
CA TRP A 4 -21.76 10.60 5.78
C TRP A 4 -21.92 11.69 6.85
N ARG A 5 -20.88 11.87 7.66
CA ARG A 5 -20.78 13.00 8.58
C ARG A 5 -19.81 14.01 8.01
N THR A 6 -20.27 15.24 7.82
CA THR A 6 -19.54 16.31 7.15
C THR A 6 -19.09 17.37 8.17
N PHE A 7 -17.86 17.83 8.01
CA PHE A 7 -17.22 18.79 8.89
C PHE A 7 -16.53 19.88 8.08
N GLU A 8 -16.72 21.14 8.49
CA GLU A 8 -16.16 22.30 7.80
C GLU A 8 -15.22 23.10 8.71
N LYS A 9 -14.20 23.71 8.10
CA LYS A 9 -13.31 24.66 8.74
C LYS A 9 -13.05 25.85 7.82
N ARG A 10 -13.35 27.06 8.29
CA ARG A 10 -13.03 28.30 7.59
C ARG A 10 -11.58 28.68 7.84
N THR A 11 -10.81 28.93 6.78
CA THR A 11 -9.41 29.38 6.88
C THR A 11 -9.09 30.27 5.69
N GLY A 12 -8.74 31.54 5.93
CA GLY A 12 -8.26 32.47 4.90
C GLY A 12 -9.22 32.65 3.70
N GLY A 13 -10.53 32.80 3.97
CA GLY A 13 -11.54 32.97 2.90
C GLY A 13 -11.98 31.68 2.20
N MET A 14 -11.34 30.54 2.47
CA MET A 14 -11.74 29.23 1.93
C MET A 14 -12.42 28.37 3.01
N VAL A 15 -13.41 27.57 2.60
CA VAL A 15 -14.06 26.58 3.47
C VAL A 15 -13.50 25.20 3.15
N ARG A 16 -12.72 24.64 4.07
CA ARG A 16 -12.23 23.26 3.96
C ARG A 16 -13.31 22.30 4.42
N CYS A 17 -13.56 21.26 3.64
CA CYS A 17 -14.49 20.19 3.95
C CYS A 17 -13.72 18.92 4.30
N TRP A 18 -14.19 18.20 5.31
CA TRP A 18 -13.77 16.85 5.67
C TRP A 18 -15.00 16.01 5.98
N GLN A 19 -15.07 14.79 5.46
CA GLN A 19 -16.23 13.91 5.62
C GLN A 19 -15.78 12.51 6.00
N ILE A 20 -16.62 11.80 6.77
CA ILE A 20 -16.36 10.41 7.16
C ILE A 20 -17.65 9.58 7.17
N ARG A 21 -17.58 8.34 6.72
CA ARG A 21 -18.65 7.34 6.77
C ARG A 21 -18.09 5.99 7.24
N ARG A 22 -18.89 5.22 7.95
CA ARG A 22 -18.57 3.82 8.31
C ARG A 22 -19.58 2.86 7.66
N GLU A 23 -19.09 1.76 7.10
CA GLU A 23 -19.88 0.65 6.56
C GLU A 23 -19.28 -0.66 7.08
N GLY A 24 -19.92 -1.28 8.07
CA GLY A 24 -19.37 -2.44 8.78
C GLY A 24 -17.98 -2.15 9.36
N ILE A 25 -16.99 -2.89 8.87
CA ILE A 25 -15.57 -2.78 9.24
C ILE A 25 -14.80 -1.71 8.44
N ARG A 26 -15.42 -1.07 7.44
CA ARG A 26 -14.78 -0.07 6.58
C ARG A 26 -15.10 1.35 7.00
N CYS A 27 -14.10 2.22 6.98
CA CYS A 27 -14.23 3.66 7.17
C CYS A 27 -13.78 4.41 5.91
N TYR A 28 -14.68 5.22 5.36
CA TYR A 28 -14.42 6.09 4.22
C TYR A 28 -14.21 7.51 4.71
N MET A 29 -13.21 8.20 4.19
CA MET A 29 -12.91 9.59 4.52
C MET A 29 -12.76 10.39 3.23
N GLY A 30 -13.22 11.62 3.23
CA GLY A 30 -13.04 12.57 2.13
C GLY A 30 -12.57 13.93 2.65
N TRP A 31 -11.84 14.69 1.83
CA TRP A 31 -11.42 16.04 2.17
C TRP A 31 -11.18 16.91 0.93
N GLY A 32 -11.40 18.21 1.07
CA GLY A 32 -11.23 19.17 -0.02
C GLY A 32 -11.62 20.58 0.40
N VAL A 33 -11.94 21.41 -0.59
CA VAL A 33 -12.53 22.73 -0.41
C VAL A 33 -14.00 22.63 -0.85
N VAL A 34 -14.91 23.29 -0.15
CA VAL A 34 -16.33 23.34 -0.53
C VAL A 34 -16.46 23.91 -1.94
N GLY A 35 -17.21 23.21 -2.80
CA GLY A 35 -17.36 23.54 -4.23
C GLY A 35 -16.16 23.15 -5.12
N GLY A 36 -15.11 22.55 -4.55
CA GLY A 36 -13.94 22.07 -5.28
C GLY A 36 -13.85 20.55 -5.38
N VAL A 37 -12.76 20.06 -5.98
CA VAL A 37 -12.48 18.63 -6.09
C VAL A 37 -12.22 18.03 -4.71
N MET A 38 -12.98 17.00 -4.36
CA MET A 38 -12.79 16.21 -3.15
C MET A 38 -11.81 15.07 -3.39
N ARG A 39 -10.86 14.88 -2.47
CA ARG A 39 -9.99 13.70 -2.37
C ARG A 39 -10.57 12.75 -1.32
N GLY A 40 -10.19 11.49 -1.35
CA GLY A 40 -10.63 10.54 -0.34
C GLY A 40 -9.68 9.39 -0.11
N SER A 41 -9.92 8.70 0.99
CA SER A 41 -9.32 7.42 1.33
C SER A 41 -10.36 6.51 1.99
N SER A 42 -10.11 5.22 1.93
CA SER A 42 -10.87 4.21 2.68
C SER A 42 -9.89 3.37 3.48
N MET A 43 -10.32 2.85 4.62
CA MET A 43 -9.55 1.96 5.47
C MET A 43 -10.46 0.84 5.93
N THR A 44 -9.99 -0.41 5.84
CA THR A 44 -10.66 -1.58 6.42
C THR A 44 -10.00 -1.88 7.76
N LEU A 45 -10.81 -2.17 8.77
CA LEU A 45 -10.34 -2.44 10.13
C LEU A 45 -10.69 -3.88 10.53
N ASP A 46 -10.04 -4.39 11.57
CA ASP A 46 -10.07 -5.82 11.91
C ASP A 46 -11.47 -6.33 12.28
N ASP A 47 -12.26 -5.47 12.94
CA ASP A 47 -13.60 -5.79 13.39
C ASP A 47 -14.48 -4.51 13.49
N GLU A 48 -15.78 -4.70 13.66
CA GLU A 48 -16.72 -3.58 13.71
C GLU A 48 -16.51 -2.66 14.92
N ALA A 49 -16.08 -3.22 16.06
CA ALA A 49 -15.82 -2.45 17.27
C ALA A 49 -14.58 -1.57 17.10
N HIS A 50 -13.55 -2.06 16.41
CA HIS A 50 -12.37 -1.33 16.02
C HIS A 50 -12.75 -0.23 15.02
N ALA A 51 -13.60 -0.54 14.02
CA ALA A 51 -14.13 0.45 13.10
C ALA A 51 -14.90 1.58 13.80
N GLU A 52 -15.75 1.25 14.77
CA GLU A 52 -16.47 2.24 15.55
C GLU A 52 -15.53 3.12 16.40
N ARG A 53 -14.56 2.51 17.11
CA ARG A 53 -13.56 3.26 17.89
C ARG A 53 -12.74 4.19 16.99
N HIS A 54 -12.32 3.71 15.81
CA HIS A 54 -11.59 4.51 14.85
C HIS A 54 -12.44 5.69 14.34
N PHE A 55 -13.68 5.43 13.95
CA PHE A 55 -14.63 6.43 13.49
C PHE A 55 -14.83 7.55 14.52
N LYS A 56 -15.14 7.20 15.77
CA LYS A 56 -15.29 8.16 16.88
C LYS A 56 -14.01 8.95 17.14
N ARG A 57 -12.84 8.28 17.10
CA ARG A 57 -11.53 8.93 17.30
C ARG A 57 -11.25 9.96 16.21
N LYS A 58 -11.49 9.66 14.94
CA LYS A 58 -11.27 10.60 13.83
C LYS A 58 -12.16 11.82 13.90
N ILE A 59 -13.43 11.63 14.27
CA ILE A 59 -14.35 12.75 14.51
C ILE A 59 -13.84 13.64 15.64
N SER A 60 -13.43 13.05 16.78
CA SER A 60 -12.87 13.81 17.88
C SER A 60 -11.59 14.56 17.50
N GLU A 61 -10.71 13.94 16.71
CA GLU A 61 -9.49 14.56 16.19
C GLU A 61 -9.81 15.80 15.35
N LYS A 62 -10.80 15.70 14.44
CA LYS A 62 -11.19 16.81 13.56
C LYS A 62 -11.85 17.95 14.32
N ARG A 63 -12.71 17.64 15.30
CA ARG A 63 -13.27 18.66 16.21
C ARG A 63 -12.17 19.41 16.97
N ARG A 64 -11.14 18.71 17.48
CA ARG A 64 -9.97 19.36 18.12
C ARG A 64 -9.17 20.25 17.17
N GLN A 65 -9.16 19.94 15.87
CA GLN A 65 -8.53 20.77 14.84
C GLN A 65 -9.37 22.00 14.43
N GLY A 66 -10.51 22.23 15.07
CA GLY A 66 -11.40 23.36 14.82
C GLY A 66 -12.36 23.15 13.64
N TYR A 67 -12.60 21.90 13.24
CA TYR A 67 -13.68 21.59 12.31
C TYR A 67 -15.02 21.51 13.06
N VAL A 68 -16.06 22.09 12.47
CA VAL A 68 -17.43 22.09 12.99
C VAL A 68 -18.28 21.16 12.13
N GLU A 69 -19.08 20.31 12.77
CA GLU A 69 -20.01 19.43 12.06
C GLU A 69 -21.15 20.26 11.48
N VAL A 70 -21.43 20.07 10.19
CA VAL A 70 -22.48 20.80 9.49
C VAL A 70 -23.56 19.83 9.03
N ALA A 71 -24.82 20.26 9.16
CA ALA A 71 -25.95 19.55 8.57
C ALA A 71 -25.99 19.88 7.08
N GLY A 72 -25.84 18.88 6.23
CA GLY A 72 -25.91 19.06 4.79
C GLY A 72 -25.54 17.79 4.06
N ASP A 73 -26.21 17.58 2.92
CA ASP A 73 -25.77 16.60 1.95
C ASP A 73 -24.31 16.91 1.57
N PRO A 74 -23.45 15.89 1.46
CA PRO A 74 -22.05 16.09 1.11
C PRO A 74 -21.98 16.94 -0.17
N PRO A 75 -21.08 17.95 -0.25
CA PRO A 75 -20.95 18.77 -1.45
C PRO A 75 -20.83 17.85 -2.64
N SER A 76 -21.75 18.03 -3.60
CA SER A 76 -22.08 17.05 -4.63
C SER A 76 -20.83 16.38 -5.15
N ARG A 77 -20.60 15.15 -4.68
CA ARG A 77 -19.74 14.23 -5.43
C ARG A 77 -20.31 14.26 -6.85
N PRO A 78 -19.48 14.25 -7.91
CA PRO A 78 -20.01 13.87 -9.22
C PRO A 78 -20.90 12.64 -9.01
N PRO A 79 -22.11 12.62 -9.60
CA PRO A 79 -23.17 11.68 -9.25
C PRO A 79 -22.55 10.29 -9.07
N ALA A 80 -22.88 9.63 -7.97
CA ALA A 80 -22.38 8.28 -7.70
C ALA A 80 -22.62 7.46 -8.97
N GLU A 81 -21.52 7.15 -9.68
CA GLU A 81 -21.62 6.40 -10.92
C GLU A 81 -22.40 5.13 -10.61
N PRO A 82 -23.40 4.77 -11.44
CA PRO A 82 -24.24 3.61 -11.19
C PRO A 82 -23.39 2.43 -10.74
N GLY A 83 -23.80 1.73 -9.67
CA GLY A 83 -23.05 0.57 -9.17
C GLY A 83 -22.70 -0.44 -10.27
N ASP A 84 -23.53 -0.48 -11.31
CA ASP A 84 -23.41 -1.36 -12.48
C ASP A 84 -22.60 -0.81 -13.66
N ALA A 85 -22.06 0.41 -13.58
CA ALA A 85 -21.27 0.99 -14.67
C ALA A 85 -20.02 0.14 -14.97
N LYS A 86 -19.74 -0.08 -16.25
CA LYS A 86 -18.52 -0.79 -16.68
C LYS A 86 -17.29 0.06 -16.37
N LEU A 87 -16.18 -0.61 -16.01
CA LEU A 87 -14.93 0.04 -15.63
C LEU A 87 -14.42 0.96 -16.73
N LEU A 88 -14.51 0.56 -18.00
CA LEU A 88 -14.06 1.39 -19.12
C LEU A 88 -14.87 2.69 -19.25
N ASP A 89 -16.18 2.66 -18.96
CA ASP A 89 -17.01 3.86 -18.99
C ASP A 89 -16.61 4.83 -17.86
N VAL A 90 -16.34 4.29 -16.66
CA VAL A 90 -15.81 5.07 -15.53
C VAL A 90 -14.45 5.66 -15.86
N MET A 91 -13.55 4.86 -16.45
CA MET A 91 -12.24 5.33 -16.89
C MET A 91 -12.37 6.44 -17.94
N ARG A 92 -13.29 6.30 -18.90
CA ARG A 92 -13.61 7.31 -19.90
C ARG A 92 -14.06 8.62 -19.27
N THR A 93 -15.10 8.58 -18.43
CA THR A 93 -15.61 9.76 -17.74
C THR A 93 -14.52 10.46 -16.93
N GLN A 94 -13.70 9.71 -16.19
CA GLN A 94 -12.60 10.30 -15.43
C GLN A 94 -11.51 10.92 -16.31
N THR A 95 -11.23 10.31 -17.45
CA THR A 95 -10.24 10.80 -18.41
C THR A 95 -10.72 12.09 -19.07
N GLU A 96 -11.95 12.09 -19.57
CA GLU A 96 -12.62 13.26 -20.17
C GLU A 96 -12.73 14.43 -19.19
N ASN A 97 -13.04 14.16 -17.92
CA ASN A 97 -13.07 15.19 -16.88
C ASN A 97 -11.69 15.80 -16.58
N ARG A 98 -10.59 15.07 -16.82
CA ARG A 98 -9.22 15.58 -16.65
C ARG A 98 -8.72 16.31 -17.89
N ARG A 99 -9.04 15.78 -19.07
CA ARG A 99 -8.66 16.32 -20.37
C ARG A 99 -9.71 15.90 -21.40
N ALA A 100 -10.57 16.85 -21.77
CA ALA A 100 -11.63 16.62 -22.75
C ALA A 100 -11.06 16.18 -24.11
N GLY A 101 -11.74 15.20 -24.74
CA GLY A 101 -11.39 14.60 -26.03
C GLY A 101 -10.17 13.68 -26.00
N SER A 102 -9.65 13.31 -24.82
CA SER A 102 -8.43 12.49 -24.72
C SER A 102 -8.68 10.99 -24.54
N TRP A 103 -9.92 10.55 -24.34
CA TRP A 103 -10.20 9.13 -24.12
C TRP A 103 -9.74 8.24 -25.27
N GLU A 104 -10.06 8.61 -26.52
CA GLU A 104 -9.72 7.79 -27.69
C GLU A 104 -8.20 7.63 -27.85
N GLU A 105 -7.42 8.70 -27.63
CA GLU A 105 -5.95 8.67 -27.63
C GLU A 105 -5.41 7.75 -26.52
N VAL A 106 -5.99 7.85 -25.32
CA VAL A 106 -5.57 7.07 -24.14
C VAL A 106 -5.89 5.59 -24.32
N TRP A 107 -7.08 5.27 -24.82
CA TRP A 107 -7.52 3.89 -25.01
C TRP A 107 -6.88 3.22 -26.23
N ALA A 108 -6.64 3.95 -27.32
CA ALA A 108 -5.93 3.43 -28.50
C ALA A 108 -4.51 2.96 -28.19
N ALA A 109 -3.90 3.45 -27.10
CA ALA A 109 -2.59 3.00 -26.62
C ALA A 109 -2.65 1.64 -25.86
N HIS A 110 -3.83 1.05 -25.66
CA HIS A 110 -4.00 -0.26 -25.04
C HIS A 110 -4.15 -1.34 -26.10
N GLU A 111 -3.22 -2.29 -26.10
CA GLU A 111 -3.20 -3.44 -27.00
C GLU A 111 -3.74 -4.68 -26.28
N PRO A 112 -4.55 -5.53 -26.94
CA PRO A 112 -4.98 -6.80 -26.35
C PRO A 112 -3.77 -7.72 -26.13
N VAL A 113 -3.76 -8.44 -25.00
CA VAL A 113 -2.70 -9.41 -24.70
C VAL A 113 -3.02 -10.75 -25.38
N PRO A 114 -2.15 -11.28 -26.26
CA PRO A 114 -2.41 -12.54 -26.95
C PRO A 114 -2.67 -13.70 -25.98
N GLY A 115 -3.74 -14.47 -26.21
CA GLY A 115 -4.11 -15.63 -25.39
C GLY A 115 -4.87 -15.31 -24.10
N HIS A 116 -5.07 -14.03 -23.76
CA HIS A 116 -5.70 -13.59 -22.52
C HIS A 116 -6.88 -12.66 -22.81
N GLU A 117 -8.08 -13.23 -22.93
CA GLU A 117 -9.30 -12.45 -23.20
C GLU A 117 -9.56 -11.42 -22.09
N GLY A 118 -9.90 -10.18 -22.49
CA GLY A 118 -10.15 -9.08 -21.54
C GLY A 118 -8.89 -8.48 -20.91
N ALA A 119 -7.69 -8.97 -21.23
CA ALA A 119 -6.43 -8.39 -20.81
C ALA A 119 -5.88 -7.42 -21.87
N TYR A 120 -5.47 -6.25 -21.40
CA TYR A 120 -4.90 -5.19 -22.22
C TYR A 120 -3.58 -4.71 -21.62
N VAL A 121 -2.65 -4.31 -22.47
CA VAL A 121 -1.37 -3.74 -22.09
C VAL A 121 -1.17 -2.38 -22.73
N ARG A 122 -0.63 -1.44 -21.97
CA ARG A 122 -0.17 -0.14 -22.48
C ARG A 122 1.31 0.02 -22.18
N HIS A 123 2.11 0.30 -23.21
CA HIS A 123 3.53 0.60 -23.05
C HIS A 123 3.76 2.10 -22.81
N PHE A 124 4.61 2.40 -21.83
CA PHE A 124 5.06 3.74 -21.48
C PHE A 124 6.57 3.83 -21.71
N PRO A 125 7.03 4.37 -22.85
CA PRO A 125 8.45 4.45 -23.20
C PRO A 125 9.13 5.65 -22.50
N PHE A 126 8.98 5.74 -21.17
CA PHE A 126 9.49 6.88 -20.41
C PHE A 126 11.00 6.73 -20.14
N GLU A 127 11.83 7.56 -20.78
CA GLU A 127 13.29 7.47 -20.70
C GLU A 127 13.90 8.12 -19.44
N GLY A 128 13.12 8.90 -18.68
CA GLY A 128 13.52 9.49 -17.40
C GLY A 128 12.99 8.72 -16.17
N GLY A 129 13.36 9.12 -14.96
CA GLY A 129 12.72 8.63 -13.73
C GLY A 129 12.68 7.10 -13.57
N PRO A 130 11.51 6.44 -13.49
CA PRO A 130 11.41 5.00 -13.27
C PRO A 130 11.88 4.11 -14.44
N GLY A 131 12.18 4.68 -15.62
CA GLY A 131 12.45 3.94 -16.85
C GLY A 131 11.16 3.44 -17.54
N PRO A 132 11.28 2.80 -18.72
CA PRO A 132 10.12 2.36 -19.49
C PRO A 132 9.41 1.17 -18.84
N PHE A 133 8.09 1.10 -19.00
CA PHE A 133 7.26 0.06 -18.39
C PHE A 133 5.98 -0.22 -19.16
N ARG A 134 5.40 -1.39 -18.91
CA ARG A 134 4.10 -1.87 -19.38
C ARG A 134 3.11 -1.87 -18.22
N GLU A 135 1.96 -1.27 -18.43
CA GLU A 135 0.82 -1.36 -17.53
C GLU A 135 -0.20 -2.35 -18.09
N TYR A 136 -0.59 -3.32 -17.28
CA TYR A 136 -1.61 -4.30 -17.61
C TYR A 136 -2.91 -3.97 -16.91
N LEU A 137 -4.01 -4.04 -17.66
CA LEU A 137 -5.38 -3.96 -17.18
C LEU A 137 -6.12 -5.20 -17.63
N VAL A 138 -6.66 -5.97 -16.70
CA VAL A 138 -7.54 -7.11 -17.03
C VAL A 138 -8.94 -6.79 -16.56
N LEU A 139 -9.87 -6.77 -17.52
CA LEU A 139 -11.30 -6.56 -17.29
C LEU A 139 -11.93 -7.86 -16.82
N VAL A 140 -12.67 -7.80 -15.73
CA VAL A 140 -13.35 -8.95 -15.12
C VAL A 140 -14.78 -8.56 -14.76
N ASP A 141 -15.62 -9.54 -14.41
CA ASP A 141 -17.02 -9.30 -14.01
C ASP A 141 -17.80 -8.57 -15.11
N ASP A 142 -17.76 -9.10 -16.34
CA ASP A 142 -18.30 -8.47 -17.56
C ASP A 142 -17.77 -7.02 -17.79
N GLY A 143 -16.53 -6.79 -17.35
CA GLY A 143 -15.85 -5.50 -17.44
C GLY A 143 -16.31 -4.47 -16.42
N ARG A 144 -17.09 -4.84 -15.39
CA ARG A 144 -17.46 -3.95 -14.27
C ARG A 144 -16.31 -3.70 -13.30
N LYS A 145 -15.35 -4.61 -13.26
CA LYS A 145 -14.18 -4.55 -12.39
C LYS A 145 -12.91 -4.79 -13.18
N GLY A 146 -11.77 -4.50 -12.56
CA GLY A 146 -10.48 -4.79 -13.14
C GLY A 146 -9.40 -5.05 -12.12
N LEU A 147 -8.37 -5.75 -12.57
CA LEU A 147 -7.11 -5.90 -11.87
C LEU A 147 -6.00 -5.25 -12.69
N ARG A 148 -5.04 -4.63 -11.99
CA ARG A 148 -3.93 -3.90 -12.60
C ARG A 148 -2.60 -4.34 -12.03
N PHE A 149 -1.58 -4.37 -12.88
CA PHE A 149 -0.18 -4.53 -12.48
C PHE A 149 0.74 -3.86 -13.48
N ILE A 150 1.99 -3.63 -13.07
CA ILE A 150 3.00 -2.95 -13.87
C ILE A 150 4.25 -3.83 -13.97
N VAL A 151 4.87 -3.84 -15.15
CA VAL A 151 6.11 -4.55 -15.47
C VAL A 151 7.04 -3.58 -16.18
N LYS A 152 8.17 -3.22 -15.59
CA LYS A 152 9.24 -2.46 -16.24
C LYS A 152 9.86 -3.30 -17.32
N ASP A 153 10.38 -2.61 -18.34
CA ASP A 153 11.09 -3.28 -19.42
C ASP A 153 12.31 -4.05 -18.87
N PRO A 154 13.10 -3.50 -17.93
CA PRO A 154 13.95 -4.31 -17.06
C PRO A 154 13.15 -5.38 -16.29
N GLY A 155 13.44 -6.64 -16.58
CA GLY A 155 12.75 -7.80 -16.00
C GLY A 155 11.46 -8.21 -16.73
N TYR A 156 11.12 -7.59 -17.86
CA TYR A 156 9.99 -8.03 -18.67
C TYR A 156 10.29 -9.39 -19.32
N ASP A 157 9.42 -10.36 -19.03
CA ASP A 157 9.38 -11.65 -19.70
C ASP A 157 7.93 -11.99 -20.08
N ALA A 158 7.68 -12.18 -21.37
CA ALA A 158 6.33 -12.41 -21.88
C ALA A 158 5.72 -13.73 -21.38
N GLY A 159 6.54 -14.77 -21.19
CA GLY A 159 6.10 -16.06 -20.66
C GLY A 159 5.71 -15.95 -19.19
N ALA A 160 6.50 -15.23 -18.39
CA ALA A 160 6.21 -14.95 -16.99
C ALA A 160 4.93 -14.11 -16.83
N VAL A 161 4.74 -13.10 -17.68
CA VAL A 161 3.50 -12.31 -17.69
C VAL A 161 2.30 -13.18 -18.05
N SER A 162 2.42 -14.03 -19.08
CA SER A 162 1.35 -14.97 -19.46
C SER A 162 0.99 -15.90 -18.29
N ALA A 163 1.98 -16.55 -17.67
CA ALA A 163 1.76 -17.43 -16.53
C ALA A 163 1.16 -16.68 -15.33
N PHE A 164 1.54 -15.41 -15.13
CA PHE A 164 0.97 -14.58 -14.07
C PHE A 164 -0.49 -14.24 -14.33
N LEU A 165 -0.84 -13.91 -15.58
CA LEU A 165 -2.23 -13.68 -16.00
C LEU A 165 -3.08 -14.94 -15.84
N ASP A 166 -2.57 -16.12 -16.21
CA ASP A 166 -3.23 -17.42 -16.00
C ASP A 166 -3.54 -17.67 -14.52
N PHE A 167 -2.64 -17.23 -13.62
CA PHE A 167 -2.81 -17.39 -12.19
C PHE A 167 -3.81 -16.38 -11.59
N VAL A 168 -3.68 -15.08 -11.89
CA VAL A 168 -4.44 -14.03 -11.21
C VAL A 168 -5.86 -13.86 -11.73
N THR A 169 -6.09 -14.08 -13.04
CA THR A 169 -7.38 -13.87 -13.68
C THR A 169 -8.50 -14.70 -13.05
N PRO A 170 -8.39 -16.03 -12.86
CA PRO A 170 -9.44 -16.81 -12.20
C PRO A 170 -9.64 -16.46 -10.71
N ARG A 171 -8.70 -15.72 -10.11
CA ARG A 171 -8.68 -15.35 -8.68
C ARG A 171 -9.04 -13.89 -8.43
N TRP A 172 -9.57 -13.18 -9.43
CA TRP A 172 -9.89 -11.75 -9.35
C TRP A 172 -10.80 -11.36 -8.17
N HIS A 173 -11.68 -12.27 -7.75
CA HIS A 173 -12.65 -12.07 -6.67
C HIS A 173 -11.99 -11.71 -5.33
N LEU A 174 -10.75 -12.17 -5.10
CA LEU A 174 -9.97 -11.85 -3.89
C LEU A 174 -9.73 -10.33 -3.73
N LEU A 175 -9.74 -9.55 -4.81
CA LEU A 175 -9.58 -8.10 -4.74
C LEU A 175 -10.83 -7.39 -4.20
N PHE A 176 -11.99 -8.05 -4.23
CA PHE A 176 -13.29 -7.41 -4.02
C PHE A 176 -14.14 -8.09 -2.94
N ASP A 177 -13.58 -9.03 -2.19
CA ASP A 177 -14.30 -9.84 -1.20
C ASP A 177 -14.60 -9.14 0.13
N GLY A 178 -14.04 -7.95 0.36
CA GLY A 178 -14.17 -7.24 1.63
C GLY A 178 -12.83 -6.99 2.33
N THR A 179 -11.87 -7.88 2.11
CA THR A 179 -10.53 -7.84 2.71
C THR A 179 -9.67 -6.79 2.02
N SER A 180 -8.69 -6.23 2.74
CA SER A 180 -7.77 -5.25 2.16
C SER A 180 -6.75 -5.89 1.22
N HIS A 181 -6.28 -7.10 1.53
CA HIS A 181 -5.32 -7.84 0.72
C HIS A 181 -5.36 -9.35 0.97
N HIS A 182 -4.78 -10.11 0.05
CA HIS A 182 -4.50 -11.54 0.18
C HIS A 182 -3.09 -11.85 -0.31
N LYS A 183 -2.32 -12.62 0.46
CA LYS A 183 -1.05 -13.21 0.03
C LYS A 183 -1.32 -14.67 -0.34
N VAL A 184 -1.13 -15.01 -1.60
CA VAL A 184 -1.46 -16.34 -2.15
C VAL A 184 -0.22 -16.98 -2.73
N ARG A 185 0.02 -18.25 -2.39
CA ARG A 185 1.13 -19.04 -2.96
C ARG A 185 0.86 -19.38 -4.43
N LEU A 186 1.89 -19.27 -5.26
CA LEU A 186 1.84 -19.72 -6.66
C LEU A 186 1.92 -21.25 -6.74
N ASP A 187 1.21 -21.85 -7.71
CA ASP A 187 1.25 -23.29 -7.96
C ASP A 187 2.65 -23.74 -8.43
N ALA A 188 3.32 -22.89 -9.20
CA ALA A 188 4.74 -22.98 -9.55
C ALA A 188 5.36 -21.57 -9.57
N PRO A 189 6.67 -21.41 -9.29
CA PRO A 189 7.30 -20.10 -9.35
C PRO A 189 7.15 -19.43 -10.73
N ILE A 190 6.90 -18.13 -10.72
CA ILE A 190 6.85 -17.29 -11.93
C ILE A 190 8.05 -16.36 -11.88
N GLY A 191 9.05 -16.63 -12.71
CA GLY A 191 10.37 -16.02 -12.56
C GLY A 191 10.92 -16.30 -11.15
N PRO A 192 11.39 -15.28 -10.41
CA PRO A 192 11.91 -15.46 -9.06
C PRO A 192 10.82 -15.49 -7.98
N PHE A 193 9.54 -15.28 -8.34
CA PHE A 193 8.46 -15.11 -7.37
C PHE A 193 7.78 -16.41 -7.02
N SER A 194 7.40 -16.55 -5.74
CA SER A 194 6.69 -17.72 -5.21
C SER A 194 5.27 -17.42 -4.75
N HIS A 195 4.89 -16.14 -4.68
CA HIS A 195 3.60 -15.69 -4.16
C HIS A 195 3.06 -14.52 -4.99
N VAL A 196 1.77 -14.25 -4.82
CA VAL A 196 1.07 -13.08 -5.35
C VAL A 196 0.37 -12.35 -4.21
N LEU A 197 0.53 -11.04 -4.17
CA LEU A 197 -0.23 -10.15 -3.32
C LEU A 197 -1.40 -9.56 -4.12
N PHE A 198 -2.62 -9.91 -3.75
CA PHE A 198 -3.83 -9.26 -4.22
C PHE A 198 -4.14 -8.10 -3.27
N CYS A 199 -4.16 -6.87 -3.77
CA CYS A 199 -4.51 -5.68 -3.00
C CYS A 199 -5.85 -5.14 -3.47
N GLY A 200 -6.84 -5.16 -2.58
CA GLY A 200 -8.15 -4.60 -2.84
C GLY A 200 -8.09 -3.09 -3.11
N PRO A 201 -9.18 -2.51 -3.65
CA PRO A 201 -9.21 -1.10 -4.02
C PRO A 201 -8.93 -0.12 -2.86
N SER A 202 -9.12 -0.53 -1.60
CA SER A 202 -8.81 0.32 -0.44
C SER A 202 -7.31 0.61 -0.31
N LEU A 203 -6.46 -0.34 -0.70
CA LEU A 203 -5.00 -0.21 -0.71
C LEU A 203 -4.45 0.46 -1.97
N CYS A 204 -5.30 0.72 -2.97
CA CYS A 204 -4.92 1.33 -4.23
C CYS A 204 -5.20 2.84 -4.17
N ARG A 205 -4.22 3.63 -3.69
CA ARG A 205 -4.24 5.10 -3.51
C ARG A 205 -5.54 5.77 -3.98
N GLY A 206 -6.51 5.83 -3.08
CA GLY A 206 -7.78 6.53 -3.32
C GLY A 206 -8.70 5.82 -4.32
N SER A 207 -9.16 4.61 -4.00
CA SER A 207 -10.28 3.91 -4.66
C SER A 207 -10.33 4.17 -6.17
N ASP A 208 -9.26 3.79 -6.88
CA ASP A 208 -9.14 3.96 -8.34
C ASP A 208 -10.48 3.57 -9.00
N TYR A 209 -11.01 4.46 -9.83
CA TYR A 209 -12.26 4.25 -10.56
C TYR A 209 -13.48 3.91 -9.67
N GLY A 210 -13.55 4.53 -8.50
CA GLY A 210 -14.65 4.32 -7.56
C GLY A 210 -14.58 2.99 -6.82
N GLY A 211 -13.39 2.37 -6.75
CA GLY A 211 -13.19 1.07 -6.11
C GLY A 211 -13.43 -0.12 -7.04
N ARG A 212 -13.43 0.10 -8.36
CA ARG A 212 -13.63 -0.95 -9.37
C ARG A 212 -12.32 -1.60 -9.83
N ALA A 213 -11.18 -1.04 -9.46
CA ALA A 213 -9.87 -1.60 -9.79
C ALA A 213 -9.09 -1.97 -8.53
N GLY A 214 -8.59 -3.21 -8.49
CA GLY A 214 -7.58 -3.66 -7.53
C GLY A 214 -6.19 -3.74 -8.17
N ARG A 215 -5.16 -4.03 -7.37
CA ARG A 215 -3.79 -4.27 -7.85
C ARG A 215 -3.32 -5.65 -7.46
N VAL A 216 -2.51 -6.25 -8.33
CA VAL A 216 -1.85 -7.53 -8.05
C VAL A 216 -0.34 -7.38 -8.22
N PHE A 217 0.43 -8.09 -7.39
CA PHE A 217 1.89 -8.02 -7.40
C PHE A 217 2.47 -9.42 -7.26
N PRO A 218 3.41 -9.84 -8.12
CA PRO A 218 4.22 -11.00 -7.82
C PRO A 218 5.24 -10.63 -6.72
N ILE A 219 5.31 -11.45 -5.68
CA ILE A 219 6.14 -11.20 -4.50
C ILE A 219 6.94 -12.43 -4.10
N HIS A 220 8.06 -12.16 -3.43
CA HIS A 220 8.78 -13.17 -2.65
C HIS A 220 8.02 -13.44 -1.36
N ASP A 221 8.12 -14.66 -0.83
CA ASP A 221 7.42 -15.04 0.40
C ASP A 221 7.76 -14.12 1.58
N CYS A 222 9.03 -13.69 1.65
CA CYS A 222 9.52 -12.87 2.75
C CYS A 222 9.16 -11.38 2.66
N GLU A 223 8.48 -10.92 1.61
CA GLU A 223 8.20 -9.48 1.40
C GLU A 223 6.96 -8.98 2.14
N ILE A 224 6.00 -9.86 2.43
CA ILE A 224 4.77 -9.56 3.17
C ILE A 224 4.59 -10.64 4.24
N ALA A 225 4.38 -10.23 5.50
CA ALA A 225 4.13 -11.18 6.57
C ALA A 225 2.68 -11.72 6.49
N ASP A 226 2.47 -12.97 6.89
CA ASP A 226 1.15 -13.61 6.79
C ASP A 226 0.11 -12.93 7.71
N ALA A 227 0.57 -12.25 8.77
CA ALA A 227 -0.25 -11.49 9.71
C ALA A 227 -0.14 -9.97 9.52
N ASP A 228 0.38 -9.49 8.40
CA ASP A 228 0.47 -8.05 8.14
C ASP A 228 -0.92 -7.42 8.08
N THR A 229 -1.15 -6.37 8.86
CA THR A 229 -2.38 -5.57 8.75
C THR A 229 -2.35 -4.70 7.49
N GLU A 230 -3.50 -4.12 7.10
CA GLU A 230 -3.59 -3.16 5.99
C GLU A 230 -2.52 -2.04 6.08
N THR A 231 -2.24 -1.52 7.29
CA THR A 231 -1.22 -0.47 7.48
C THR A 231 0.20 -0.94 7.17
N PHE A 232 0.53 -2.19 7.48
CA PHE A 232 1.86 -2.75 7.17
C PHE A 232 1.99 -2.98 5.66
N VAL A 233 0.97 -3.56 5.02
CA VAL A 233 0.96 -3.75 3.57
C VAL A 233 1.01 -2.41 2.84
N GLU A 234 0.23 -1.42 3.27
CA GLU A 234 0.29 -0.05 2.73
C GLU A 234 1.70 0.53 2.86
N ALA A 235 2.34 0.41 4.02
CA ALA A 235 3.69 0.91 4.23
C ALA A 235 4.74 0.25 3.31
N ARG A 236 4.61 -1.05 3.02
CA ARG A 236 5.53 -1.81 2.16
C ARG A 236 5.29 -1.60 0.66
N THR A 237 4.04 -1.41 0.27
CA THR A 237 3.63 -1.26 -1.14
C THR A 237 3.59 0.20 -1.60
N GLN A 238 3.40 1.15 -0.68
CA GLN A 238 3.28 2.58 -1.01
C GLN A 238 4.41 3.46 -0.45
N GLY A 239 5.34 2.88 0.32
CA GLY A 239 6.32 3.56 1.16
C GLY A 239 7.22 4.60 0.50
N ARG A 240 7.58 5.62 1.29
CA ARG A 240 8.44 6.76 0.94
C ARG A 240 9.95 6.41 0.88
N SER A 241 10.30 5.14 1.03
CA SER A 241 11.66 4.63 0.93
C SER A 241 11.92 4.09 -0.48
N ARG A 242 13.17 4.20 -0.96
CA ARG A 242 13.63 3.58 -2.22
C ARG A 242 13.58 2.04 -2.21
N GLU A 243 13.31 1.44 -1.04
CA GLU A 243 13.28 0.00 -0.74
C GLU A 243 11.84 -0.52 -0.56
N THR A 244 10.86 0.06 -1.26
CA THR A 244 9.51 -0.52 -1.32
C THR A 244 9.53 -1.78 -2.17
N ILE A 245 8.49 -2.62 -2.07
CA ILE A 245 8.19 -3.63 -3.10
C ILE A 245 7.94 -2.84 -4.39
N ALA A 246 9.03 -2.49 -5.09
CA ALA A 246 8.99 -1.59 -6.21
C ALA A 246 8.15 -2.28 -7.29
N THR A 247 6.98 -1.70 -7.53
CA THR A 247 5.81 -2.23 -8.23
C THR A 247 6.03 -2.46 -9.72
N SER A 248 7.22 -2.87 -10.12
CA SER A 248 7.67 -2.60 -11.47
C SER A 248 8.84 -3.46 -11.93
N THR A 249 9.72 -3.99 -11.08
CA THR A 249 10.87 -4.78 -11.60
C THR A 249 10.70 -6.25 -11.23
N TRP A 250 10.47 -7.09 -12.26
CA TRP A 250 10.13 -8.51 -12.12
C TRP A 250 11.35 -9.44 -12.02
N ASP A 251 12.55 -8.88 -12.08
CA ASP A 251 13.85 -9.54 -11.88
C ASP A 251 14.55 -9.08 -10.58
N ARG A 252 13.81 -8.45 -9.66
CA ARG A 252 14.37 -7.88 -8.44
C ARG A 252 14.77 -8.95 -7.41
N GLU A 253 15.80 -8.63 -6.64
CA GLU A 253 16.12 -9.33 -5.39
C GLU A 253 15.00 -9.19 -4.35
N PRO A 254 14.82 -10.16 -3.44
CA PRO A 254 13.83 -10.08 -2.37
C PRO A 254 14.08 -8.90 -1.42
N PHE A 255 12.99 -8.24 -1.02
CA PHE A 255 12.96 -7.18 0.01
C PHE A 255 12.31 -7.69 1.30
N PRO A 256 13.03 -8.47 2.12
CA PRO A 256 12.44 -9.13 3.27
C PRO A 256 11.87 -8.14 4.29
N VAL A 257 10.82 -8.58 5.00
CA VAL A 257 10.22 -7.86 6.12
C VAL A 257 11.27 -7.59 7.20
N THR A 258 11.54 -6.30 7.44
CA THR A 258 12.36 -5.83 8.55
C THR A 258 11.51 -4.98 9.49
N ASP A 259 10.80 -5.64 10.39
CA ASP A 259 10.03 -4.95 11.42
C ASP A 259 10.88 -4.74 12.67
N LEU A 260 10.98 -3.49 13.13
CA LEU A 260 11.90 -3.11 14.19
C LEU A 260 11.16 -2.58 15.41
N ARG A 261 11.62 -3.02 16.58
CA ARG A 261 11.40 -2.33 17.86
C ARG A 261 12.73 -2.26 18.60
N TYR A 262 12.94 -1.20 19.37
CA TYR A 262 14.24 -0.96 20.02
C TYR A 262 14.08 -0.06 21.24
N ASP A 263 14.99 -0.21 22.17
CA ASP A 263 15.14 0.63 23.36
C ASP A 263 16.64 0.82 23.58
N LEU A 264 17.17 1.99 23.22
CA LEU A 264 18.59 2.32 23.30
C LEU A 264 18.81 3.52 24.20
N GLN A 265 19.63 3.33 25.22
CA GLN A 265 20.01 4.35 26.20
C GLN A 265 21.52 4.56 26.12
N SER A 266 21.97 5.79 25.84
CA SER A 266 23.39 6.10 25.70
C SER A 266 24.11 6.06 27.06
N THR A 267 25.27 5.39 27.13
CA THR A 267 26.18 5.45 28.29
C THR A 267 27.07 6.69 28.28
N VAL A 268 27.23 7.34 27.13
CA VAL A 268 28.10 8.50 26.89
C VAL A 268 27.32 9.84 26.87
N GLY A 269 26.07 9.82 27.33
CA GLY A 269 25.20 10.99 27.42
C GLY A 269 24.38 11.23 26.16
N THR A 270 24.99 11.29 24.97
CA THR A 270 24.27 11.41 23.69
C THR A 270 24.92 10.60 22.60
N PHE A 271 24.14 9.87 21.80
CA PHE A 271 24.62 9.31 20.54
C PHE A 271 25.05 10.44 19.60
N GLU A 272 26.14 10.26 18.86
CA GLU A 272 26.60 11.28 17.91
C GLU A 272 25.56 11.53 16.81
N ARG A 273 24.92 10.45 16.35
CA ARG A 273 23.83 10.46 15.38
C ARG A 273 22.84 9.34 15.69
N PRO A 274 21.61 9.65 16.09
CA PRO A 274 21.00 10.98 16.30
C PRO A 274 21.44 11.61 17.63
N LYS A 275 21.67 12.93 17.68
CA LYS A 275 22.03 13.73 18.89
C LYS A 275 20.98 13.64 20.00
N ARG A 276 20.86 12.48 20.63
CA ARG A 276 19.85 12.12 21.63
C ARG A 276 20.50 11.17 22.63
N SER A 277 20.13 11.30 23.89
CA SER A 277 20.49 10.34 24.94
C SER A 277 19.70 9.03 24.85
N TYR A 278 18.58 9.06 24.12
CA TYR A 278 17.60 8.00 24.11
C TYR A 278 16.92 7.81 22.76
N LEU A 279 16.79 6.55 22.33
CA LEU A 279 16.06 6.15 21.13
C LEU A 279 15.14 4.99 21.46
N ARG A 280 13.85 5.16 21.20
CA ARG A 280 12.84 4.16 21.52
C ARG A 280 11.78 4.00 20.47
N GLN A 281 11.48 2.75 20.18
CA GLN A 281 10.34 2.32 19.39
C GLN A 281 9.67 1.15 20.11
N LYS A 282 8.62 1.42 20.90
CA LYS A 282 7.96 0.41 21.77
C LYS A 282 7.21 -0.69 21.03
N LYS A 283 6.76 -0.40 19.81
CA LYS A 283 5.97 -1.31 18.95
C LYS A 283 6.75 -1.60 17.69
N PHE A 284 6.60 -2.80 17.14
CA PHE A 284 7.13 -3.09 15.81
C PHE A 284 6.58 -2.10 14.79
N LYS A 285 7.49 -1.57 13.97
CA LYS A 285 7.19 -0.76 12.79
C LYS A 285 8.07 -1.23 11.65
N THR A 286 7.59 -1.04 10.43
CA THR A 286 8.38 -1.24 9.21
C THR A 286 9.64 -0.38 9.27
N GLY A 287 10.81 -1.03 9.25
CA GLY A 287 12.12 -0.42 9.08
C GLY A 287 12.67 -0.65 7.68
N THR A 288 13.71 0.10 7.32
CA THR A 288 14.54 -0.19 6.13
C THR A 288 15.78 -0.96 6.55
N ARG A 289 16.42 -1.65 5.61
CA ARG A 289 17.71 -2.30 5.87
C ARG A 289 18.73 -1.28 6.34
N LYS A 290 18.80 -0.14 5.65
CA LYS A 290 19.69 0.96 6.00
C LYS A 290 19.47 1.47 7.42
N PHE A 291 18.22 1.59 7.87
CA PHE A 291 17.94 2.04 9.24
C PHE A 291 18.40 1.02 10.28
N LEU A 292 18.32 -0.28 9.97
CA LEU A 292 18.90 -1.34 10.81
C LEU A 292 20.43 -1.22 10.86
N GLU A 293 21.09 -1.00 9.72
CA GLU A 293 22.54 -0.77 9.65
C GLU A 293 22.98 0.47 10.47
N ASP A 294 22.16 1.52 10.47
CA ASP A 294 22.43 2.74 11.24
C ASP A 294 22.24 2.54 12.76
N ILE A 295 21.30 1.68 13.18
CA ILE A 295 20.93 1.52 14.60
C ILE A 295 21.76 0.47 15.34
N LEU A 296 22.21 -0.59 14.66
CA LEU A 296 22.99 -1.66 15.29
C LEU A 296 24.29 -1.16 15.96
N PRO A 297 25.12 -0.30 15.33
CA PRO A 297 26.34 0.21 15.96
C PRO A 297 26.08 0.98 17.26
N LEU A 298 24.90 1.59 17.41
CA LEU A 298 24.55 2.36 18.61
C LEU A 298 24.47 1.47 19.87
N LEU A 299 24.28 0.17 19.73
CA LEU A 299 24.31 -0.77 20.87
C LEU A 299 25.67 -0.80 21.58
N ILE A 300 26.77 -0.46 20.88
CA ILE A 300 28.12 -0.39 21.48
C ILE A 300 28.19 0.72 22.55
N GLU A 301 27.57 1.87 22.24
CA GLU A 301 27.47 3.05 23.11
C GLU A 301 26.26 3.00 24.05
N SER A 302 25.53 1.89 24.08
CA SER A 302 24.30 1.76 24.85
C SER A 302 24.49 1.00 26.16
N THR A 303 23.53 1.17 27.09
CA THR A 303 23.51 0.43 28.36
C THR A 303 23.34 -1.08 28.13
N PRO A 304 23.72 -1.94 29.10
CA PRO A 304 23.56 -3.39 28.97
C PRO A 304 22.12 -3.88 28.75
N GLU A 305 21.12 -3.10 29.18
CA GLU A 305 19.69 -3.40 29.04
C GLU A 305 19.13 -2.95 27.67
N SER A 306 19.93 -2.23 26.88
CA SER A 306 19.51 -1.75 25.57
C SER A 306 19.47 -2.87 24.55
N PHE A 307 18.48 -2.83 23.66
CA PHE A 307 18.25 -3.88 22.67
C PHE A 307 17.69 -3.33 21.36
N VAL A 308 17.95 -4.10 20.30
CA VAL A 308 17.25 -4.02 19.01
C VAL A 308 16.58 -5.36 18.77
N GLU A 309 15.29 -5.34 18.46
CA GLU A 309 14.57 -6.54 18.07
C GLU A 309 14.07 -6.40 16.64
N VAL A 310 14.32 -7.47 15.87
CA VAL A 310 13.91 -7.63 14.49
C VAL A 310 12.87 -8.73 14.42
N ARG A 311 11.73 -8.46 13.79
CA ARG A 311 10.69 -9.46 13.55
C ARG A 311 10.68 -9.89 12.09
N SER A 312 10.70 -11.20 11.86
CA SER A 312 10.65 -11.81 10.53
C SER A 312 9.24 -11.77 9.94
N PHE A 313 9.12 -12.11 8.65
CA PHE A 313 7.82 -12.25 7.97
C PHE A 313 6.96 -13.40 8.52
N ARG A 314 7.55 -14.35 9.27
CA ARG A 314 6.84 -15.43 9.97
C ARG A 314 6.39 -15.05 11.38
N GLY A 315 6.77 -13.86 11.85
CA GLY A 315 6.46 -13.37 13.20
C GLY A 315 7.47 -13.75 14.27
N ASP A 316 8.52 -14.52 13.91
CA ASP A 316 9.63 -14.80 14.80
C ASP A 316 10.37 -13.51 15.16
N VAL A 317 10.97 -13.47 16.34
CA VAL A 317 11.70 -12.30 16.84
C VAL A 317 13.13 -12.66 17.18
N MET A 318 14.07 -11.93 16.57
CA MET A 318 15.48 -11.95 16.91
C MET A 318 15.80 -10.73 17.76
N ALA A 319 16.25 -10.95 18.99
CA ALA A 319 16.77 -9.91 19.87
C ALA A 319 18.29 -9.82 19.70
N VAL A 320 18.79 -8.60 19.54
CA VAL A 320 20.21 -8.28 19.47
C VAL A 320 20.53 -7.29 20.57
N THR A 321 21.46 -7.69 21.43
CA THR A 321 22.03 -6.84 22.48
C THR A 321 23.47 -6.49 22.13
N ARG A 322 24.09 -5.63 22.96
CA ARG A 322 25.51 -5.30 22.83
C ARG A 322 26.43 -6.53 22.82
N ARG A 323 26.08 -7.61 23.52
CA ARG A 323 26.91 -8.82 23.62
C ARG A 323 26.88 -9.67 22.34
N ASP A 324 25.82 -9.52 21.57
CA ASP A 324 25.58 -10.30 20.35
C ASP A 324 26.16 -9.61 19.10
N LEU A 325 26.68 -8.39 19.25
CA LEU A 325 27.28 -7.63 18.17
C LEU A 325 28.63 -8.22 17.76
N THR A 326 28.64 -8.78 16.55
CA THR A 326 29.81 -9.27 15.83
C THR A 326 29.74 -8.77 14.38
N PRO A 327 30.83 -8.89 13.59
CA PRO A 327 30.75 -8.63 12.15
C PRO A 327 29.69 -9.45 11.41
N ASP A 328 29.29 -10.60 11.96
CA ASP A 328 28.32 -11.52 11.36
C ASP A 328 26.86 -11.24 11.78
N THR A 329 26.62 -10.29 12.69
CA THR A 329 25.26 -10.01 13.18
C THR A 329 24.32 -9.58 12.05
N LEU A 330 24.75 -8.66 11.17
CA LEU A 330 23.90 -8.18 10.07
C LEU A 330 23.62 -9.30 9.03
N PRO A 331 24.62 -10.07 8.55
CA PRO A 331 24.37 -11.26 7.75
C PRO A 331 23.45 -12.30 8.42
N ALA A 332 23.54 -12.48 9.74
CA ALA A 332 22.66 -13.38 10.48
C ALA A 332 21.21 -12.87 10.50
N ILE A 333 21.01 -11.57 10.71
CA ILE A 333 19.68 -10.95 10.61
C ILE A 333 19.12 -11.10 9.19
N ASP A 334 19.95 -10.94 8.15
CA ASP A 334 19.52 -11.09 6.76
C ASP A 334 19.01 -12.47 6.42
N ARG A 335 19.72 -13.51 6.88
CA ARG A 335 19.25 -14.90 6.76
C ARG A 335 17.94 -15.10 7.52
N PHE A 336 17.87 -14.59 8.75
CA PHE A 336 16.68 -14.68 9.60
C PHE A 336 15.44 -14.04 8.96
N VAL A 337 15.53 -12.81 8.45
CA VAL A 337 14.37 -12.13 7.83
C VAL A 337 13.97 -12.73 6.50
N ARG A 338 14.88 -13.48 5.83
CA ARG A 338 14.57 -14.27 4.63
C ARG A 338 14.01 -15.65 4.95
N GLY A 339 14.01 -16.07 6.21
CA GLY A 339 13.62 -17.42 6.61
C GLY A 339 14.62 -18.50 6.17
N LEU A 340 15.88 -18.12 5.99
CA LEU A 340 16.97 -19.04 5.69
C LEU A 340 17.59 -19.48 7.01
N SER A 341 17.51 -20.78 7.31
CA SER A 341 18.13 -21.41 8.48
C SER A 341 19.61 -21.66 8.27
#